data_AF-A0A5J5GGD4-F1
#
_entry.id   AF-A0A5J5GGD4-F1
#
_cell.length_a   1.000
_cell.length_b   1.000
_cell.length_c   1.000
_cell.angle_alpha   90.00
_cell.angle_beta   90.00
_cell.angle_gamma   90.00
#
_symmetry.space_group_name_H-M   'P 1'
#
loop_
_entity.id
_entity.type
_entity.pdbx_description
1 polymer ?
#
loop_
_entity_poly.entity_id
_entity_poly.type
_entity_poly.pdbx_seq_one_letter_code
_entity_poly.pdbx_strand_id
1 'polypeptide(L)'
;MEYTSVKKAMHRLLDVGGESGLAILEKEVLVTVGASNISHYKRLGYAIIRKGVQISVKIEHLPPGSGASVTKICDGCGKNLGKKVYRDVMYSRNKTGGDDRCKNCTSFFLSYATYESSAEKYLLQNNLQYLMEEYSDKNEMDLKHIFPKSQRSFIWKCKHCGSEYKARMASRIGGMTGCPFCSSQNTNHTNSIKATDEALYNLLYNKIDGGLYTKYSKRKIDFCCMTCGLIIKNKMIASVARQGLSCPICSDGISYPEKFISSLLKQINLEFRTQQVFEWSQGRRYDFYIPSLNSIIEAHGEQHYTQKTKRSSSRSRTLQEEIENDKFKQKMALDNKISNYIVINCSKSNMEFIKTNILNHNILAKLIDLEIVSWIKCHIDACKSLISTVCDLWNNGVKDIDILSKKTNLHRTTIYRYLKIGHKAGLCEHKSRETERCVVQIHLDSSVLEEHKSIQTAALLTGVHAQSICNACRGKQKTAGGYKWMYKEDYDKYIAKASNE
;
A
#
# COMPACT_ATOMS: atom_id res chain seq x y z
N MET A 1 7.81 46.94 3.82
CA MET A 1 7.97 48.14 2.96
C MET A 1 9.22 48.10 2.07
N GLU A 2 10.02 47.02 2.05
CA GLU A 2 11.21 46.91 1.16
C GLU A 2 10.99 46.14 -0.15
N TYR A 3 9.84 45.47 -0.30
CA TYR A 3 9.56 44.57 -1.45
C TYR A 3 9.35 45.28 -2.80
N THR A 4 8.89 46.52 -2.80
CA THR A 4 8.68 47.33 -4.02
C THR A 4 9.98 47.92 -4.56
N SER A 5 10.99 48.12 -3.72
CA SER A 5 12.28 48.72 -4.10
C SER A 5 13.17 47.78 -4.89
N VAL A 6 13.12 46.46 -4.62
CA VAL A 6 13.89 45.46 -5.37
C VAL A 6 13.33 45.23 -6.77
N LYS A 7 11.99 45.20 -6.93
CA LYS A 7 11.34 45.12 -8.25
C LYS A 7 11.68 46.32 -9.15
N LYS A 8 11.70 47.54 -8.58
CA LYS A 8 12.09 48.77 -9.30
C LYS A 8 13.58 48.82 -9.65
N ALA A 9 14.44 48.19 -8.84
CA ALA A 9 15.87 48.04 -9.13
C ALA A 9 16.13 46.96 -10.20
N MET A 10 15.39 45.84 -10.18
CA MET A 10 15.48 44.77 -11.19
C MET A 10 15.10 45.26 -12.58
N HIS A 11 14.00 46.03 -12.71
CA HIS A 11 13.56 46.55 -14.01
C HIS A 11 14.50 47.62 -14.58
N ARG A 12 15.21 48.39 -13.73
CA ARG A 12 16.24 49.34 -14.16
C ARG A 12 17.59 48.70 -14.47
N LEU A 13 17.87 47.48 -14.02
CA LEU A 13 19.15 46.80 -14.28
C LEU A 13 19.11 45.91 -15.53
N LEU A 14 17.92 45.57 -16.02
CA LEU A 14 17.71 44.62 -17.11
C LEU A 14 17.20 45.26 -18.42
N ASP A 15 16.71 46.51 -18.39
CA ASP A 15 16.19 47.26 -19.56
C ASP A 15 16.89 48.62 -19.77
N VAL A 16 18.22 48.68 -19.94
CA VAL A 16 18.89 49.95 -20.27
C VAL A 16 19.79 49.84 -21.49
N GLY A 17 19.15 49.80 -22.66
CA GLY A 17 19.58 50.65 -23.75
C GLY A 17 18.81 51.97 -23.63
N GLY A 18 19.40 53.00 -23.02
CA GLY A 18 18.72 54.29 -22.89
C GLY A 18 19.37 55.28 -21.93
N GLU A 19 19.94 56.34 -22.51
CA GLU A 19 20.41 57.60 -21.89
C GLU A 19 21.65 57.52 -20.97
N SER A 20 22.81 57.64 -21.63
CA SER A 20 24.16 57.80 -21.08
C SER A 20 24.34 59.10 -20.29
N GLY A 21 23.86 59.13 -19.04
CA GLY A 21 24.35 60.09 -18.04
C GLY A 21 25.74 59.68 -17.54
N LEU A 22 26.64 60.64 -17.30
CA LEU A 22 27.92 60.37 -16.65
C LEU A 22 27.70 59.97 -15.19
N ALA A 23 28.37 58.91 -14.73
CA ALA A 23 28.32 58.41 -13.34
C ALA A 23 29.08 59.30 -12.33
N ILE A 24 28.71 60.58 -12.30
CA ILE A 24 29.30 61.63 -11.46
C ILE A 24 28.17 62.29 -10.68
N LEU A 25 28.39 62.53 -9.38
CA LEU A 25 27.39 63.12 -8.49
C LEU A 25 27.17 64.60 -8.77
N GLU A 26 28.24 65.34 -9.02
CA GLU A 26 28.20 66.78 -9.25
C GLU A 26 27.64 67.11 -10.64
N LYS A 27 26.88 68.22 -10.74
CA LYS A 27 26.53 68.82 -12.03
C LYS A 27 27.59 69.84 -12.50
N GLU A 28 28.28 70.47 -11.54
CA GLU A 28 29.33 71.46 -11.77
C GLU A 28 30.48 71.29 -10.76
N VAL A 29 31.71 71.67 -11.16
CA VAL A 29 32.90 71.66 -10.29
C VAL A 29 33.75 72.91 -10.46
N LEU A 30 34.45 73.29 -9.39
CA LEU A 30 35.41 74.39 -9.43
C LEU A 30 36.71 73.95 -10.10
N VAL A 31 37.14 74.69 -11.12
CA VAL A 31 38.39 74.45 -11.85
C VAL A 31 39.25 75.70 -11.82
N THR A 32 40.53 75.54 -11.47
CA THR A 32 41.53 76.61 -11.58
C THR A 32 41.94 76.78 -13.05
N VAL A 33 41.78 78.00 -13.57
CA VAL A 33 42.13 78.33 -14.95
C VAL A 33 43.63 78.64 -15.06
N GLY A 34 44.35 77.78 -15.78
CA GLY A 34 45.78 77.93 -16.08
C GLY A 34 46.04 78.20 -17.57
N ALA A 35 47.31 78.28 -17.94
CA ALA A 35 47.71 78.53 -19.34
C ALA A 35 47.23 77.43 -20.31
N SER A 36 47.11 76.18 -19.84
CA SER A 36 46.76 75.02 -20.65
C SER A 36 45.25 74.84 -20.91
N ASN A 37 44.37 75.44 -20.12
CA ASN A 37 42.92 75.23 -20.21
C ASN A 37 42.09 76.50 -20.44
N ILE A 38 42.71 77.69 -20.38
CA ILE A 38 42.03 78.98 -20.57
C ILE A 38 41.32 79.10 -21.91
N SER A 39 41.96 78.65 -23.00
CA SER A 39 41.40 78.73 -24.35
C SER A 39 40.17 77.83 -24.54
N HIS A 40 40.13 76.70 -23.83
CA HIS A 40 38.98 75.78 -23.85
C HIS A 40 37.76 76.43 -23.21
N TYR A 41 37.91 76.96 -21.99
CA TYR A 41 36.80 77.55 -21.26
C TYR A 41 36.33 78.90 -21.84
N LYS A 42 37.22 79.72 -22.41
CA LYS A 42 36.81 80.92 -23.16
C LYS A 42 35.93 80.57 -24.36
N ARG A 43 36.26 79.50 -25.09
CA ARG A 43 35.48 79.04 -26.26
C ARG A 43 34.09 78.57 -25.87
N LEU A 44 33.95 77.98 -24.69
CA LEU A 44 32.68 77.54 -24.12
C LEU A 44 31.88 78.67 -23.44
N GLY A 45 32.34 79.93 -23.52
CA GLY A 45 31.61 81.10 -23.04
C GLY A 45 31.82 81.47 -21.57
N TYR A 46 32.77 80.85 -20.87
CA TYR A 46 33.05 81.19 -19.47
C TYR A 46 33.81 82.53 -19.35
N ALA A 47 33.33 83.43 -18.49
CA ALA A 47 33.98 84.71 -18.21
C ALA A 47 35.23 84.51 -17.34
N ILE A 48 36.41 84.78 -17.89
CA ILE A 48 37.71 84.56 -17.22
C ILE A 48 38.46 85.88 -17.09
N ILE A 49 38.54 86.38 -15.86
CA ILE A 49 39.08 87.71 -15.53
C ILE A 49 40.62 87.72 -15.52
N ARG A 50 41.25 86.67 -14.98
CA ARG A 50 42.72 86.52 -14.92
C ARG A 50 43.15 85.06 -14.82
N LYS A 51 44.41 84.76 -15.16
CA LYS A 51 45.01 83.42 -14.92
C LYS A 51 45.06 83.13 -13.41
N GLY A 52 44.80 81.89 -13.02
CA GLY A 52 44.75 81.44 -11.63
C GLY A 52 43.39 81.59 -10.93
N VAL A 53 42.37 82.15 -11.59
CA VAL A 53 41.01 82.22 -11.05
C VAL A 53 40.34 80.84 -11.04
N GLN A 54 39.48 80.59 -10.07
CA GLN A 54 38.60 79.43 -10.05
C GLN A 54 37.24 79.79 -10.67
N ILE A 55 36.75 78.94 -11.57
CA ILE A 55 35.43 79.07 -12.19
C ILE A 55 34.59 77.82 -11.91
N SER A 56 33.27 77.97 -11.73
CA SER A 56 32.33 76.83 -11.73
C SER A 56 32.10 76.37 -13.15
N VAL A 57 32.35 75.09 -13.43
CA VAL A 57 32.26 74.50 -14.77
C VAL A 57 31.34 73.29 -14.72
N LYS A 58 30.39 73.20 -15.64
CA LYS A 58 29.55 71.99 -15.80
C LYS A 58 30.40 70.76 -16.13
N ILE A 59 30.02 69.59 -15.61
CA ILE A 59 30.75 68.33 -15.85
C ILE A 59 30.89 68.03 -17.35
N GLU A 60 29.84 68.24 -18.14
CA GLU A 60 29.83 68.06 -19.60
C GLU A 60 30.82 68.97 -20.36
N HIS A 61 31.24 70.07 -19.73
CA HIS A 61 32.18 71.05 -20.29
C HIS A 61 33.64 70.75 -19.89
N LEU A 62 33.89 69.76 -19.04
CA LEU A 62 35.23 69.34 -18.67
C LEU A 62 35.87 68.53 -19.81
N PRO A 63 37.09 68.90 -20.26
CA PRO A 63 37.82 68.09 -21.23
C PRO A 63 38.16 66.72 -20.61
N PRO A 64 38.21 65.61 -21.38
CA PRO A 64 38.53 64.27 -20.86
C PRO A 64 39.85 64.20 -20.08
N GLY A 65 40.80 65.09 -20.42
CA GLY A 65 42.07 65.24 -19.71
C GLY A 65 42.01 66.08 -18.42
N SER A 66 40.84 66.49 -17.92
CA SER A 66 40.75 67.41 -16.78
C SER A 66 41.25 66.78 -15.46
N GLY A 67 42.03 67.56 -14.72
CA GLY A 67 42.49 67.23 -13.37
C GLY A 67 41.48 67.52 -12.26
N ALA A 68 40.25 67.93 -12.61
CA ALA A 68 39.21 68.28 -11.63
C ALA A 68 38.84 67.08 -10.73
N SER A 69 38.59 67.35 -9.46
CA SER A 69 38.12 66.34 -8.50
C SER A 69 36.59 66.22 -8.58
N VAL A 70 36.11 65.01 -8.84
CA VAL A 70 34.68 64.66 -8.98
C VAL A 70 34.34 63.46 -8.10
N THR A 71 33.09 63.35 -7.66
CA THR A 71 32.60 62.22 -6.88
C THR A 71 31.98 61.19 -7.81
N LYS A 72 32.63 60.03 -7.92
CA LYS A 72 32.14 58.93 -8.76
C LYS A 72 30.95 58.24 -8.08
N ILE A 73 29.91 57.90 -8.83
CA ILE A 73 28.76 57.12 -8.34
C ILE A 73 28.61 55.80 -9.10
N CYS A 74 27.86 54.86 -8.53
CA CYS A 74 27.55 53.57 -9.15
C CYS A 74 26.37 53.70 -10.12
N ASP A 75 26.52 53.30 -11.38
CA ASP A 75 25.44 53.30 -12.39
C ASP A 75 24.25 52.40 -11.98
N GLY A 76 24.51 51.32 -11.24
CA GLY A 76 23.46 50.36 -10.85
C GLY A 76 22.66 50.72 -9.60
N CYS A 77 23.25 51.43 -8.64
CA CYS A 77 22.58 51.71 -7.35
C CYS A 77 22.75 53.15 -6.84
N GLY A 78 23.44 54.02 -7.57
CA GLY A 78 23.71 55.41 -7.17
C GLY A 78 24.69 55.58 -6.01
N LYS A 79 25.28 54.48 -5.49
CA LYS A 79 26.21 54.54 -4.35
C LYS A 79 27.43 55.42 -4.67
N ASN A 80 27.77 56.31 -3.76
CA ASN A 80 29.00 57.12 -3.80
C ASN A 80 30.25 56.23 -3.67
N LEU A 81 31.16 56.33 -4.65
CA LEU A 81 32.42 55.57 -4.76
C LEU A 81 33.66 56.39 -4.38
N GLY A 82 33.45 57.60 -3.85
CA GLY A 82 34.48 58.52 -3.39
C GLY A 82 34.95 59.52 -4.46
N LYS A 83 35.74 60.49 -4.01
CA LYS A 83 36.36 61.50 -4.88
C LYS A 83 37.47 60.89 -5.74
N LYS A 84 37.47 61.21 -7.03
CA LYS A 84 38.42 60.79 -8.05
C LYS A 84 38.76 61.96 -8.97
N VAL A 85 39.85 61.84 -9.72
CA VAL A 85 40.19 62.80 -10.76
C VAL A 85 39.36 62.49 -12.00
N TYR A 86 38.75 63.50 -12.61
CA TYR A 86 37.84 63.35 -13.75
C TYR A 86 38.46 62.56 -14.90
N ARG A 87 39.73 62.82 -15.24
CA ARG A 87 40.48 62.06 -16.24
C ARG A 87 40.51 60.55 -15.96
N ASP A 88 40.73 60.16 -14.71
CA ASP A 88 40.80 58.74 -14.33
C ASP A 88 39.43 58.07 -14.41
N VAL A 89 38.37 58.80 -14.08
CA VAL A 89 36.98 58.34 -14.23
C VAL A 89 36.67 58.07 -15.70
N MET A 90 37.00 59.01 -16.58
CA MET A 90 36.81 58.87 -18.04
C MET A 90 37.62 57.72 -18.63
N TYR A 91 38.88 57.58 -18.22
CA TYR A 91 39.73 56.47 -18.65
C TYR A 91 39.15 55.10 -18.22
N SER A 92 38.73 54.99 -16.96
CA SER A 92 38.10 53.77 -16.43
C SER A 92 36.80 53.42 -17.15
N ARG A 93 35.96 54.41 -17.45
CA ARG A 93 34.66 54.22 -18.11
C ARG A 93 34.82 53.73 -19.55
N ASN A 94 35.80 54.27 -20.28
CA ASN A 94 36.13 53.80 -21.64
C ASN A 94 36.65 52.35 -21.63
N LYS A 95 37.47 51.98 -20.64
CA LYS A 95 38.00 50.62 -20.52
C LYS A 95 36.93 49.58 -20.15
N THR A 96 35.87 50.00 -19.47
CA THR A 96 34.79 49.12 -18.97
C THR A 96 33.55 49.13 -19.86
N GLY A 97 33.63 49.72 -21.06
CA GLY A 97 32.51 49.75 -22.01
C GLY A 97 31.36 50.67 -21.59
N GLY A 98 31.61 51.64 -20.70
CA GLY A 98 30.62 52.63 -20.27
C GLY A 98 29.97 52.37 -18.90
N ASP A 99 30.30 51.28 -18.21
CA ASP A 99 29.67 50.87 -16.95
C ASP A 99 30.57 51.13 -15.72
N ASP A 100 30.13 52.03 -14.84
CA ASP A 100 30.78 52.32 -13.56
C ASP A 100 29.97 51.74 -12.39
N ARG A 101 30.16 50.45 -12.09
CA ARG A 101 29.42 49.74 -11.03
C ARG A 101 30.25 49.51 -9.77
N CYS A 102 29.60 49.58 -8.61
CA CYS A 102 30.21 49.18 -7.34
C CYS A 102 30.38 47.66 -7.28
N LYS A 103 31.32 47.16 -6.45
CA LYS A 103 31.60 45.72 -6.32
C LYS A 103 30.34 44.87 -6.08
N ASN A 104 29.41 45.37 -5.27
CA ASN A 104 28.16 44.66 -4.99
C ASN A 104 27.25 44.60 -6.21
N CYS A 105 27.10 45.70 -6.96
CA CYS A 105 26.32 45.71 -8.20
C CYS A 105 26.96 44.89 -9.31
N THR A 106 28.30 44.91 -9.42
CA THR A 106 29.04 44.06 -10.34
C THR A 106 28.85 42.58 -9.99
N SER A 107 29.01 42.21 -8.72
CA SER A 107 28.80 40.84 -8.25
C SER A 107 27.36 40.39 -8.41
N PHE A 108 26.39 41.27 -8.15
CA PHE A 108 24.97 41.01 -8.37
C PHE A 108 24.68 40.78 -9.85
N PHE A 109 25.18 41.64 -10.74
CA PHE A 109 24.99 41.49 -12.18
C PHE A 109 25.62 40.21 -12.72
N LEU A 110 26.83 39.87 -12.28
CA LEU A 110 27.51 38.61 -12.63
C LEU A 110 26.80 37.37 -12.04
N SER A 111 25.87 37.54 -11.09
CA SER A 111 25.08 36.44 -10.53
C SER A 111 23.89 36.04 -11.41
N TYR A 112 23.55 36.84 -12.43
CA TYR A 112 22.53 36.53 -13.43
C TYR A 112 23.19 36.14 -14.74
N ALA A 113 22.55 35.22 -15.47
CA ALA A 113 23.02 34.84 -16.79
C ALA A 113 22.70 35.95 -17.80
N THR A 114 23.64 36.17 -18.73
CA THR A 114 23.31 36.80 -20.00
C THR A 114 22.51 35.81 -20.86
N TYR A 115 21.78 36.28 -21.87
CA TYR A 115 21.02 35.39 -22.74
C TYR A 115 21.86 34.25 -23.34
N GLU A 116 23.08 34.54 -23.82
CA GLU A 116 23.99 33.53 -24.38
C GLU A 116 24.44 32.47 -23.37
N SER A 117 24.45 32.79 -22.07
CA SER A 117 24.82 31.86 -21.00
C SER A 117 23.61 31.36 -20.21
N SER A 118 22.40 31.64 -20.71
CA SER A 118 21.14 31.37 -20.02
C SER A 118 20.67 29.92 -20.14
N ALA A 119 19.79 29.53 -19.23
CA ALA A 119 19.10 28.25 -19.24
C ALA A 119 18.23 28.12 -20.50
N GLU A 120 17.54 29.19 -20.91
CA GLU A 120 16.72 29.20 -22.12
C GLU A 120 17.54 28.85 -23.37
N LYS A 121 18.64 29.56 -23.60
CA LYS A 121 19.52 29.32 -24.77
C LYS A 121 20.05 27.88 -24.77
N TYR A 122 20.47 27.39 -23.60
CA TYR A 122 20.95 26.02 -23.44
C TYR A 122 19.86 24.98 -23.74
N LEU A 123 18.63 25.19 -23.24
CA LEU A 123 17.50 24.27 -23.45
C LEU A 123 17.14 24.19 -24.94
N LEU A 124 17.12 25.32 -25.65
CA LEU A 124 16.87 25.36 -27.09
C LEU A 124 17.96 24.61 -27.88
N GLN A 125 19.23 24.81 -27.54
CA GLN A 125 20.36 24.16 -28.23
C GLN A 125 20.41 22.64 -28.03
N ASN A 126 19.88 22.14 -26.92
CA ASN A 126 19.91 20.71 -26.57
C ASN A 126 18.57 19.99 -26.82
N ASN A 127 17.62 20.61 -27.53
CA ASN A 127 16.29 20.06 -27.80
C ASN A 127 15.50 19.68 -26.53
N LEU A 128 15.60 20.51 -25.49
CA LEU A 128 14.92 20.33 -24.19
C LEU A 128 13.77 21.33 -24.01
N GLN A 129 13.07 21.71 -25.08
CA GLN A 129 11.99 22.71 -25.03
C GLN A 129 10.85 22.33 -24.10
N TYR A 130 10.60 21.02 -23.92
CA TYR A 130 9.57 20.54 -22.99
C TYR A 130 9.79 21.01 -21.54
N LEU A 131 11.04 21.28 -21.12
CA LEU A 131 11.36 21.83 -19.81
C LEU A 131 10.95 23.29 -19.68
N MET A 132 10.94 24.05 -20.77
CA MET A 132 10.45 25.43 -20.79
C MET A 132 8.95 25.47 -20.52
N GLU A 133 8.18 24.56 -21.13
CA GLU A 133 6.74 24.44 -20.87
C GLU A 133 6.41 23.91 -19.46
N GLU A 134 7.32 23.16 -18.84
CA GLU A 134 7.16 22.74 -17.44
C GLU A 134 7.58 23.82 -16.44
N TYR A 135 8.27 24.88 -16.87
CA TYR A 135 8.69 25.97 -16.01
C TYR A 135 7.48 26.81 -15.61
N SER A 136 7.23 26.96 -14.31
CA SER A 136 6.03 27.66 -13.83
C SER A 136 6.16 29.18 -13.93
N ASP A 137 5.08 29.84 -14.37
CA ASP A 137 4.93 31.31 -14.36
C ASP A 137 4.95 31.92 -12.94
N LYS A 138 4.84 31.08 -11.89
CA LYS A 138 4.96 31.50 -10.49
C LYS A 138 6.39 31.82 -10.07
N ASN A 139 7.38 31.50 -10.89
CA ASN A 139 8.77 31.83 -10.61
C ASN A 139 9.05 33.31 -10.90
N GLU A 140 9.83 33.96 -10.02
CA GLU A 140 10.15 35.39 -10.15
C GLU A 140 11.21 35.69 -11.21
N MET A 141 11.99 34.68 -11.60
CA MET A 141 13.11 34.81 -12.53
C MET A 141 12.79 34.10 -13.84
N ASP A 142 13.04 34.78 -14.95
CA ASP A 142 12.93 34.22 -16.29
C ASP A 142 14.16 33.34 -16.62
N LEU A 143 13.95 32.28 -17.40
CA LEU A 143 14.98 31.36 -17.86
C LEU A 143 16.12 32.07 -18.61
N LYS A 144 15.84 33.19 -19.28
CA LYS A 144 16.85 34.03 -19.95
C LYS A 144 17.86 34.68 -19.01
N HIS A 145 17.59 34.70 -17.70
CA HIS A 145 18.45 35.30 -16.68
C HIS A 145 19.01 34.29 -15.67
N ILE A 146 18.78 32.99 -15.88
CA ILE A 146 19.21 31.92 -14.99
C ILE A 146 20.31 31.10 -15.68
N PHE A 147 21.39 30.76 -14.98
CA PHE A 147 22.38 29.82 -15.50
C PHE A 147 21.85 28.38 -15.50
N PRO A 148 22.13 27.55 -16.53
CA PRO A 148 21.69 26.15 -16.58
C PRO A 148 22.18 25.33 -15.36
N LYS A 149 23.38 25.63 -14.86
CA LYS A 149 24.00 24.96 -13.71
C LYS A 149 23.58 25.55 -12.35
N SER A 150 22.57 26.41 -12.31
CA SER A 150 22.10 27.02 -11.08
C SER A 150 21.62 25.97 -10.07
N GLN A 151 22.07 26.11 -8.83
CA GLN A 151 21.65 25.27 -7.71
C GLN A 151 20.38 25.78 -7.01
N ARG A 152 19.80 26.89 -7.50
CA ARG A 152 18.55 27.45 -6.98
C ARG A 152 17.38 26.54 -7.36
N SER A 153 16.41 26.43 -6.45
CA SER A 153 15.17 25.67 -6.65
C SER A 153 14.09 26.54 -7.27
N PHE A 154 13.46 26.02 -8.30
CA PHE A 154 12.34 26.65 -9.01
C PHE A 154 11.11 25.75 -8.98
N ILE A 155 9.95 26.34 -9.22
CA ILE A 155 8.67 25.62 -9.31
C ILE A 155 8.49 25.11 -10.74
N TRP A 156 8.22 23.81 -10.85
CA TRP A 156 7.97 23.09 -12.09
C TRP A 156 6.57 22.51 -12.05
N LYS A 157 5.88 22.46 -13.18
CA LYS A 157 4.57 21.85 -13.34
C LYS A 157 4.70 20.62 -14.24
N CYS A 158 4.45 19.45 -13.68
CA CYS A 158 4.54 18.21 -14.44
C CYS A 158 3.41 18.14 -15.49
N LYS A 159 3.75 17.88 -16.76
CA LYS A 159 2.73 17.69 -17.82
C LYS A 159 1.89 16.42 -17.65
N HIS A 160 2.44 15.37 -17.05
CA HIS A 160 1.75 14.08 -16.91
C HIS A 160 0.70 14.07 -15.80
N CYS A 161 0.99 14.67 -14.64
CA CYS A 161 0.09 14.66 -13.48
C CYS A 161 -0.41 16.04 -13.05
N GLY A 162 -0.06 17.09 -13.79
CA GLY A 162 -0.45 18.48 -13.53
C GLY A 162 0.08 19.09 -12.22
N SER A 163 0.82 18.32 -11.42
CA SER A 163 1.23 18.72 -10.07
C SER A 163 2.45 19.64 -10.10
N GLU A 164 2.45 20.64 -9.21
CA GLU A 164 3.57 21.56 -9.03
C GLU A 164 4.56 21.03 -8.00
N TYR A 165 5.85 21.14 -8.28
CA TYR A 165 6.91 20.71 -7.37
C TYR A 165 8.15 21.59 -7.50
N LYS A 166 8.98 21.60 -6.45
CA LYS A 166 10.24 22.35 -6.43
C LYS A 166 11.40 21.43 -6.81
N ALA A 167 12.22 21.86 -7.76
CA ALA A 167 13.46 21.17 -8.14
C ALA A 167 14.56 22.18 -8.50
N ARG A 168 15.83 21.77 -8.31
CA ARG A 168 16.98 22.60 -8.69
C ARG A 168 17.12 22.65 -10.22
N MET A 169 17.48 23.81 -10.77
CA MET A 169 17.67 23.98 -12.22
C MET A 169 18.67 22.95 -12.78
N ALA A 170 19.87 22.90 -12.18
CA ALA A 170 20.92 21.97 -12.61
C ALA A 170 20.48 20.49 -12.58
N SER A 171 19.79 20.08 -11.51
CA SER A 171 19.32 18.69 -11.35
C SER A 171 18.18 18.33 -12.30
N ARG A 172 17.33 19.29 -12.68
CA ARG A 172 16.23 19.07 -13.64
C ARG A 172 16.76 18.98 -15.06
N ILE A 173 17.67 19.89 -15.46
CA ILE A 173 18.31 19.91 -16.78
C ILE A 173 19.22 18.68 -16.96
N GLY A 174 19.99 18.33 -15.94
CA GLY A 174 20.88 17.15 -15.98
C GLY A 174 20.15 15.80 -15.92
N GLY A 175 18.82 15.76 -15.95
CA GLY A 175 18.02 14.53 -15.94
C GLY A 175 18.04 13.74 -14.62
N MET A 176 18.69 14.25 -13.57
CA MET A 176 18.83 13.57 -12.28
C MET A 176 17.53 13.59 -11.45
N THR A 177 16.64 14.55 -11.72
CA THR A 177 15.39 14.74 -10.97
C THR A 177 14.21 14.93 -11.92
N GLY A 178 13.14 14.17 -11.69
CA GLY A 178 11.86 14.28 -12.40
C GLY A 178 10.72 14.64 -11.43
N CYS A 179 9.47 14.52 -11.89
CA CYS A 179 8.32 14.76 -11.04
C CYS A 179 8.27 13.75 -9.87
N PRO A 180 8.31 14.22 -8.59
CA PRO A 180 8.33 13.33 -7.42
C PRO A 180 7.02 12.56 -7.24
N PHE A 181 5.93 13.03 -7.84
CA PHE A 181 4.64 12.33 -7.82
C PHE A 181 4.62 11.19 -8.84
N CYS A 182 5.05 11.43 -10.07
CA CYS A 182 5.14 10.38 -11.09
C CYS A 182 6.12 9.27 -10.69
N SER A 183 7.22 9.62 -10.01
CA SER A 183 8.18 8.63 -9.47
C SER A 183 7.76 7.99 -8.13
N SER A 184 6.53 8.28 -7.65
CA SER A 184 5.98 7.75 -6.39
C SER A 184 6.80 8.06 -5.13
N GLN A 185 7.63 9.11 -5.17
CA GLN A 185 8.35 9.62 -3.99
C GLN A 185 7.40 10.40 -3.07
N ASN A 186 6.45 11.13 -3.66
CA ASN A 186 5.37 11.85 -2.96
C ASN A 186 4.00 11.40 -3.47
N THR A 187 2.96 11.61 -2.67
CA THR A 187 1.57 11.25 -3.03
C THR A 187 0.80 12.47 -3.58
N ASN A 188 -0.01 12.25 -4.60
CA ASN A 188 -0.99 13.18 -5.13
C ASN A 188 -2.29 12.47 -5.55
N HIS A 189 -3.21 13.22 -6.13
CA HIS A 189 -4.48 12.72 -6.65
C HIS A 189 -4.35 11.67 -7.76
N THR A 190 -3.21 11.57 -8.46
CA THR A 190 -3.00 10.59 -9.55
C THR A 190 -2.38 9.27 -9.11
N ASN A 191 -1.57 9.26 -8.05
CA ASN A 191 -0.77 8.08 -7.66
C ASN A 191 -1.13 7.51 -6.28
N SER A 192 -2.09 8.13 -5.59
CA SER A 192 -2.61 7.64 -4.32
C SER A 192 -3.23 6.24 -4.47
N ILE A 193 -3.29 5.49 -3.37
CA ILE A 193 -3.94 4.16 -3.36
C ILE A 193 -5.39 4.28 -3.84
N LYS A 194 -6.11 5.31 -3.38
CA LYS A 194 -7.51 5.58 -3.79
C LYS A 194 -7.66 5.73 -5.30
N ALA A 195 -6.68 6.35 -5.98
CA ALA A 195 -6.74 6.59 -7.41
C ALA A 195 -6.23 5.41 -8.26
N THR A 196 -5.38 4.54 -7.69
CA THR A 196 -4.62 3.56 -8.47
C THR A 196 -4.96 2.11 -8.17
N ASP A 197 -5.56 1.81 -7.02
CA ASP A 197 -5.82 0.44 -6.57
C ASP A 197 -7.03 0.37 -5.64
N GLU A 198 -8.22 0.17 -6.23
CA GLU A 198 -9.49 0.04 -5.50
C GLU A 198 -9.51 -1.19 -4.58
N ALA A 199 -8.91 -2.29 -5.01
CA ALA A 199 -8.85 -3.52 -4.22
C ALA A 199 -8.06 -3.28 -2.92
N LEU A 200 -6.89 -2.65 -3.01
CA LEU A 200 -6.09 -2.28 -1.86
C LEU A 200 -6.78 -1.22 -0.98
N TYR A 201 -7.44 -0.23 -1.60
CA TYR A 201 -8.21 0.79 -0.88
C TYR A 201 -9.32 0.16 -0.02
N ASN A 202 -9.99 -0.87 -0.53
CA ASN A 202 -11.04 -1.58 0.19
C ASN A 202 -10.50 -2.32 1.43
N LEU A 203 -9.26 -2.78 1.40
CA LEU A 203 -8.59 -3.41 2.54
C LEU A 203 -8.16 -2.42 3.64
N LEU A 204 -8.14 -1.11 3.40
CA LEU A 204 -7.75 -0.12 4.41
C LEU A 204 -8.77 -0.04 5.54
N TYR A 205 -8.30 -0.08 6.78
CA TYR A 205 -9.15 0.19 7.95
C TYR A 205 -9.55 1.68 7.98
N ASN A 206 -8.57 2.58 7.87
CA ASN A 206 -8.81 4.01 7.74
C ASN A 206 -8.75 4.45 6.26
N LYS A 207 -9.87 4.90 5.71
CA LYS A 207 -9.96 5.30 4.29
C LYS A 207 -9.18 6.58 3.96
N ILE A 208 -8.86 7.40 4.95
CA ILE A 208 -8.05 8.62 4.76
C ILE A 208 -6.65 8.27 4.25
N ASP A 209 -6.07 7.16 4.73
CA ASP A 209 -4.74 6.69 4.33
C ASP A 209 -4.65 6.44 2.81
N GLY A 210 -5.77 6.12 2.18
CA GLY A 210 -5.85 5.87 0.74
C GLY A 210 -5.52 7.09 -0.11
N GLY A 211 -5.73 8.31 0.41
CA GLY A 211 -5.34 9.55 -0.26
C GLY A 211 -3.94 10.05 0.11
N LEU A 212 -3.39 9.59 1.25
CA LEU A 212 -2.11 10.05 1.78
C LEU A 212 -0.92 9.26 1.26
N TYR A 213 -1.11 7.98 0.95
CA TYR A 213 -0.02 7.09 0.58
C TYR A 213 -0.20 6.51 -0.82
N THR A 214 0.94 6.17 -1.44
CA THR A 214 1.01 5.36 -2.66
C THR A 214 1.10 3.87 -2.32
N LYS A 215 0.75 3.01 -3.27
CA LYS A 215 0.84 1.55 -3.10
C LYS A 215 2.28 1.04 -2.88
N TYR A 216 3.29 1.84 -3.19
CA TYR A 216 4.72 1.51 -3.00
C TYR A 216 5.29 1.98 -1.65
N SER A 217 4.46 2.62 -0.82
CA SER A 217 4.89 3.17 0.46
C SER A 217 5.37 2.07 1.42
N LYS A 218 6.50 2.34 2.10
CA LYS A 218 7.03 1.48 3.17
C LYS A 218 6.41 1.76 4.55
N ARG A 219 5.43 2.67 4.63
CA ARG A 219 4.71 2.96 5.87
C ARG A 219 3.91 1.74 6.32
N LYS A 220 3.80 1.58 7.64
CA LYS A 220 2.97 0.56 8.28
C LYS A 220 1.66 1.19 8.73
N ILE A 221 0.55 0.59 8.34
CA ILE A 221 -0.81 1.01 8.70
C ILE A 221 -1.67 -0.21 9.02
N ASP A 222 -2.91 0.04 9.43
CA ASP A 222 -3.86 -0.99 9.81
C ASP A 222 -4.79 -1.34 8.63
N PHE A 223 -5.02 -2.63 8.43
CA PHE A 223 -5.87 -3.16 7.36
C PHE A 223 -7.05 -3.92 7.95
N CYS A 224 -8.16 -3.99 7.23
CA CYS A 224 -9.32 -4.80 7.56
C CYS A 224 -9.41 -6.00 6.62
N CYS A 225 -9.57 -7.19 7.19
CA CYS A 225 -9.85 -8.38 6.39
C CYS A 225 -11.30 -8.39 5.90
N MET A 226 -11.51 -8.29 4.58
CA MET A 226 -12.85 -8.30 3.98
C MET A 226 -13.62 -9.62 4.18
N THR A 227 -12.91 -10.70 4.49
CA THR A 227 -13.53 -12.02 4.68
C THR A 227 -14.14 -12.17 6.07
N CYS A 228 -13.45 -11.66 7.10
CA CYS A 228 -13.77 -11.98 8.50
C CYS A 228 -13.79 -10.76 9.44
N GLY A 229 -13.63 -9.55 8.91
CA GLY A 229 -13.72 -8.27 9.63
C GLY A 229 -12.55 -7.94 10.55
N LEU A 230 -11.54 -8.81 10.64
CA LEU A 230 -10.42 -8.61 11.57
C LEU A 230 -9.57 -7.39 11.17
N ILE A 231 -9.29 -6.53 12.14
CA ILE A 231 -8.32 -5.43 12.01
C ILE A 231 -6.91 -6.00 12.22
N ILE A 232 -6.11 -5.99 11.17
CA ILE A 232 -4.73 -6.46 11.13
C ILE A 232 -3.81 -5.25 11.22
N LYS A 233 -3.17 -5.11 12.38
CA LYS A 233 -2.37 -3.92 12.69
C LYS A 233 -0.97 -3.95 12.09
N ASN A 234 -0.38 -2.77 11.89
CA ASN A 234 1.03 -2.56 11.60
C ASN A 234 1.57 -3.31 10.36
N LYS A 235 0.79 -3.39 9.27
CA LYS A 235 1.23 -4.01 8.02
C LYS A 235 1.76 -2.97 7.04
N MET A 236 2.82 -3.32 6.33
CA MET A 236 3.44 -2.45 5.34
C MET A 236 2.63 -2.42 4.06
N ILE A 237 2.30 -1.21 3.57
CA ILE A 237 1.47 -1.00 2.37
C ILE A 237 2.06 -1.73 1.15
N ALA A 238 3.33 -1.49 0.84
CA ALA A 238 4.01 -2.13 -0.30
C ALA A 238 4.03 -3.67 -0.24
N SER A 239 4.04 -4.24 0.97
CA SER A 239 3.97 -5.70 1.13
C SER A 239 2.58 -6.22 0.81
N VAL A 240 1.54 -5.55 1.31
CA VAL A 240 0.14 -5.94 1.08
C VAL A 240 -0.24 -5.75 -0.39
N ALA A 241 0.20 -4.66 -1.03
CA ALA A 241 -0.03 -4.41 -2.46
C ALA A 241 0.58 -5.51 -3.35
N ARG A 242 1.76 -6.03 -2.97
CA ARG A 242 2.50 -7.01 -3.78
C ARG A 242 2.08 -8.47 -3.51
N GLN A 243 1.79 -8.82 -2.26
CA GLN A 243 1.56 -10.21 -1.83
C GLN A 243 0.11 -10.48 -1.40
N GLY A 244 -0.73 -9.45 -1.31
CA GLY A 244 -2.04 -9.54 -0.68
C GLY A 244 -1.99 -9.47 0.85
N LEU A 245 -3.17 -9.31 1.46
CA LEU A 245 -3.33 -9.26 2.91
C LEU A 245 -3.44 -10.68 3.49
N SER A 246 -2.38 -11.13 4.17
CA SER A 246 -2.43 -12.40 4.91
C SER A 246 -3.15 -12.22 6.24
N CYS A 247 -4.38 -12.74 6.32
CA CYS A 247 -5.18 -12.74 7.53
C CYS A 247 -4.77 -13.88 8.47
N PRO A 248 -4.50 -13.61 9.76
CA PRO A 248 -4.13 -14.63 10.75
C PRO A 248 -5.30 -15.53 11.18
N ILE A 249 -6.52 -15.29 10.71
CA ILE A 249 -7.70 -16.10 11.03
C ILE A 249 -8.22 -16.91 9.84
N CYS A 250 -8.21 -16.36 8.63
CA CYS A 250 -8.85 -17.00 7.47
C CYS A 250 -7.96 -17.17 6.24
N SER A 251 -6.66 -16.81 6.30
CA SER A 251 -5.75 -17.06 5.17
C SER A 251 -5.54 -18.55 4.92
N ASP A 252 -5.16 -18.92 3.69
CA ASP A 252 -4.96 -20.31 3.29
C ASP A 252 -3.75 -20.99 3.95
N GLY A 253 -2.84 -20.22 4.56
CA GLY A 253 -1.72 -20.75 5.34
C GLY A 253 -2.11 -21.30 6.72
N ILE A 254 -3.39 -21.22 7.11
CA ILE A 254 -3.90 -21.66 8.41
C ILE A 254 -4.58 -23.02 8.25
N SER A 255 -4.35 -23.89 9.22
CA SER A 255 -4.94 -25.23 9.23
C SER A 255 -6.47 -25.18 9.32
N TYR A 256 -7.14 -26.18 8.73
CA TYR A 256 -8.60 -26.30 8.80
C TYR A 256 -9.13 -26.27 10.25
N PRO A 257 -8.53 -26.99 11.22
CA PRO A 257 -8.94 -26.94 12.62
C PRO A 257 -8.84 -25.55 13.26
N GLU A 258 -7.75 -24.81 13.00
CA GLU A 258 -7.59 -23.45 13.52
C GLU A 258 -8.66 -22.49 12.97
N LYS A 259 -8.96 -22.57 11.66
CA LYS A 259 -10.04 -21.75 11.08
C LYS A 259 -11.40 -22.10 11.69
N PHE A 260 -11.64 -23.39 11.93
CA PHE A 260 -12.87 -23.89 12.53
C PHE A 260 -13.08 -23.36 13.96
N ILE A 261 -12.05 -23.49 14.81
CA ILE A 261 -12.07 -22.98 16.19
C ILE A 261 -12.19 -21.45 16.20
N SER A 262 -11.51 -20.75 15.28
CA SER A 262 -11.63 -19.30 15.16
C SER A 262 -13.06 -18.85 14.85
N SER A 263 -13.76 -19.54 13.95
CA SER A 263 -15.17 -19.22 13.65
C SER A 263 -16.08 -19.52 14.84
N LEU A 264 -15.81 -20.61 15.58
CA LEU A 264 -16.53 -20.94 16.82
C LEU A 264 -16.38 -19.82 17.86
N LEU A 265 -15.15 -19.41 18.18
CA LEU A 265 -14.90 -18.37 19.19
C LEU A 265 -15.52 -17.01 18.82
N LYS A 266 -15.58 -16.70 17.51
CA LYS A 266 -16.25 -15.49 17.00
C LYS A 266 -17.76 -15.54 17.18
N GLN A 267 -18.40 -16.68 16.93
CA GLN A 267 -19.86 -16.82 17.10
C GLN A 267 -20.28 -16.62 18.57
N ILE A 268 -19.41 -17.00 19.49
CA ILE A 268 -19.59 -16.80 20.94
C ILE A 268 -19.20 -15.37 21.37
N ASN A 269 -18.65 -14.56 20.45
CA ASN A 269 -18.18 -13.20 20.70
C ASN A 269 -17.08 -13.11 21.78
N LEU A 270 -16.18 -14.09 21.81
CA LEU A 270 -14.98 -14.04 22.66
C LEU A 270 -13.83 -13.36 21.93
N GLU A 271 -13.13 -12.47 22.63
CA GLU A 271 -11.85 -11.97 22.16
C GLU A 271 -10.76 -13.02 22.34
N PHE A 272 -9.99 -13.28 21.28
CA PHE A 272 -8.89 -14.23 21.31
C PHE A 272 -7.71 -13.75 20.47
N ARG A 273 -6.53 -14.29 20.77
CA ARG A 273 -5.28 -14.08 20.03
C ARG A 273 -4.83 -15.41 19.43
N THR A 274 -4.48 -15.39 18.17
CA THR A 274 -3.97 -16.58 17.44
C THR A 274 -2.45 -16.60 17.44
N GLN A 275 -1.83 -17.77 17.44
CA GLN A 275 -0.37 -17.95 17.29
C GLN A 275 0.42 -17.13 18.34
N GLN A 276 -0.09 -17.07 19.57
CA GLN A 276 0.43 -16.23 20.66
C GLN A 276 1.78 -16.77 21.15
N VAL A 277 2.77 -15.88 21.27
CA VAL A 277 4.03 -16.16 21.97
C VAL A 277 4.04 -15.35 23.25
N PHE A 278 4.36 -15.98 24.37
CA PHE A 278 4.53 -15.30 25.64
C PHE A 278 6.02 -15.10 25.92
N GLU A 279 6.37 -14.10 26.73
CA GLU A 279 7.77 -13.86 27.11
C GLU A 279 8.39 -15.10 27.80
N TRP A 280 7.60 -15.76 28.63
CA TRP A 280 7.97 -16.99 29.34
C TRP A 280 7.96 -18.25 28.44
N SER A 281 7.40 -18.20 27.22
CA SER A 281 7.24 -19.40 26.40
C SER A 281 8.50 -19.80 25.62
N GLN A 282 9.62 -19.10 25.82
CA GLN A 282 10.90 -19.34 25.13
C GLN A 282 10.75 -19.40 23.60
N GLY A 283 9.89 -18.53 23.04
CA GLY A 283 9.63 -18.46 21.60
C GLY A 283 8.64 -19.51 21.07
N ARG A 284 8.07 -20.37 21.93
CA ARG A 284 7.01 -21.33 21.52
C ARG A 284 5.68 -20.61 21.34
N ARG A 285 4.98 -20.98 20.26
CA ARG A 285 3.67 -20.43 19.88
C ARG A 285 2.56 -21.33 20.40
N TYR A 286 1.48 -20.70 20.84
CA TYR A 286 0.23 -21.35 21.20
C TYR A 286 -0.85 -21.00 20.17
N ASP A 287 -1.69 -21.95 19.80
CA ASP A 287 -2.64 -21.76 18.70
C ASP A 287 -3.66 -20.65 19.02
N PHE A 288 -4.28 -20.71 20.21
CA PHE A 288 -5.23 -19.71 20.68
C PHE A 288 -4.99 -19.34 22.15
N TYR A 289 -5.12 -18.06 22.46
CA TYR A 289 -5.21 -17.54 23.82
C TYR A 289 -6.46 -16.67 23.97
N ILE A 290 -7.27 -16.95 24.98
CA ILE A 290 -8.49 -16.23 25.32
C ILE A 290 -8.23 -15.44 26.62
N PRO A 291 -8.00 -14.12 26.55
CA PRO A 291 -7.63 -13.33 27.73
C PRO A 291 -8.72 -13.32 28.82
N SER A 292 -9.99 -13.22 28.44
CA SER A 292 -11.12 -13.13 29.39
C SER A 292 -11.25 -14.37 30.28
N LEU A 293 -10.94 -15.54 29.74
CA LEU A 293 -10.97 -16.83 30.45
C LEU A 293 -9.59 -17.25 30.95
N ASN A 294 -8.55 -16.44 30.69
CA ASN A 294 -7.14 -16.78 30.92
C ASN A 294 -6.81 -18.22 30.49
N SER A 295 -7.21 -18.57 29.26
CA SER A 295 -7.24 -19.96 28.78
C SER A 295 -6.52 -20.11 27.44
N ILE A 296 -5.83 -21.23 27.24
CA ILE A 296 -5.13 -21.59 26.00
C ILE A 296 -5.83 -22.78 25.35
N ILE A 297 -5.97 -22.74 24.01
CA ILE A 297 -6.49 -23.85 23.21
C ILE A 297 -5.44 -24.25 22.17
N GLU A 298 -5.13 -25.54 22.08
CA GLU A 298 -4.27 -26.16 21.08
C GLU A 298 -5.08 -27.11 20.19
N ALA A 299 -4.90 -27.00 18.88
CA ALA A 299 -5.61 -27.78 17.87
C ALA A 299 -4.68 -28.84 17.27
N HIS A 300 -4.52 -29.97 17.96
CA HIS A 300 -3.58 -31.01 17.56
C HIS A 300 -4.07 -31.78 16.32
N GLY A 301 -3.39 -31.60 15.19
CA GLY A 301 -3.60 -32.37 13.97
C GLY A 301 -3.01 -33.78 14.01
N GLU A 302 -3.12 -34.52 12.89
CA GLU A 302 -2.64 -35.92 12.77
C GLU A 302 -1.16 -36.09 13.13
N GLN A 303 -0.37 -35.05 12.88
CA GLN A 303 1.08 -35.05 13.11
C GLN A 303 1.45 -35.38 14.57
N HIS A 304 0.61 -35.01 15.54
CA HIS A 304 0.82 -35.31 16.96
C HIS A 304 0.53 -36.78 17.35
N TYR A 305 -0.04 -37.58 16.44
CA TYR A 305 -0.53 -38.92 16.75
C TYR A 305 0.09 -40.04 15.90
N THR A 306 0.65 -39.73 14.72
CA THR A 306 1.21 -40.74 13.81
C THR A 306 2.65 -40.43 13.38
N GLN A 307 3.46 -41.48 13.29
CA GLN A 307 4.88 -41.38 12.93
C GLN A 307 5.00 -41.09 11.43
N LYS A 308 5.62 -39.97 11.05
CA LYS A 308 5.84 -39.61 9.63
C LYS A 308 6.69 -40.71 8.96
N THR A 309 6.17 -41.33 7.90
CA THR A 309 6.96 -42.22 7.03
C THR A 309 8.16 -41.45 6.47
N LYS A 310 9.36 -42.06 6.48
CA LYS A 310 10.72 -41.54 6.22
C LYS A 310 10.99 -40.81 4.88
N ARG A 311 10.07 -40.01 4.36
CA ARG A 311 10.21 -39.20 3.14
C ARG A 311 10.16 -37.68 3.38
N SER A 312 10.23 -37.24 4.63
CA SER A 312 10.35 -35.82 4.96
C SER A 312 11.76 -35.52 5.45
N SER A 313 12.30 -34.40 4.99
CA SER A 313 13.65 -33.87 5.20
C SER A 313 14.28 -34.16 6.58
N SER A 314 15.62 -34.26 6.62
CA SER A 314 16.46 -34.56 7.80
C SER A 314 16.34 -33.59 9.00
N ARG A 315 15.38 -32.65 8.97
CA ARG A 315 15.07 -31.68 10.03
C ARG A 315 13.65 -31.83 10.61
N SER A 316 12.88 -32.82 10.17
CA SER A 316 11.52 -33.04 10.69
C SER A 316 11.57 -33.68 12.07
N ARG A 317 10.89 -33.07 13.05
CA ARG A 317 10.83 -33.57 14.43
C ARG A 317 10.26 -34.99 14.48
N THR A 318 10.78 -35.79 15.41
CA THR A 318 10.23 -37.12 15.69
C THR A 318 8.92 -37.00 16.49
N LEU A 319 8.08 -38.04 16.45
CA LEU A 319 6.86 -38.10 17.25
C LEU A 319 7.14 -37.93 18.75
N GLN A 320 8.28 -38.45 19.22
CA GLN A 320 8.69 -38.35 20.62
C GLN A 320 9.09 -36.92 21.00
N GLU A 321 9.82 -36.21 20.12
CA GLU A 321 10.14 -34.79 20.30
C GLU A 321 8.88 -33.91 20.29
N GLU A 322 7.87 -34.24 19.47
CA GLU A 322 6.58 -33.52 19.47
C GLU A 322 5.83 -33.73 20.80
N ILE A 323 5.76 -34.97 21.30
CA ILE A 323 5.14 -35.29 22.61
C ILE A 323 5.85 -34.56 23.77
N GLU A 324 7.19 -34.55 23.78
CA GLU A 324 7.97 -33.85 24.81
C GLU A 324 7.75 -32.34 24.76
N ASN A 325 7.68 -31.77 23.56
CA ASN A 325 7.40 -30.36 23.36
C ASN A 325 5.99 -29.97 23.81
N ASP A 326 4.98 -30.80 23.52
CA ASP A 326 3.59 -30.56 23.96
C ASP A 326 3.46 -30.59 25.49
N LYS A 327 4.10 -31.58 26.14
CA LYS A 327 4.17 -31.65 27.61
C LYS A 327 4.85 -30.43 28.22
N PHE A 328 5.95 -30.00 27.60
CA PHE A 328 6.67 -28.81 28.04
C PHE A 328 5.83 -27.54 27.90
N LYS A 329 5.13 -27.37 26.76
CA LYS A 329 4.21 -26.25 26.52
C LYS A 329 3.10 -26.18 27.57
N GLN A 330 2.49 -27.33 27.89
CA GLN A 330 1.46 -27.43 28.91
C GLN A 330 2.01 -27.08 30.29
N LYS A 331 3.17 -27.64 30.67
CA LYS A 331 3.80 -27.35 31.96
C LYS A 331 4.11 -25.86 32.12
N MET A 332 4.73 -25.24 31.12
CA MET A 332 5.01 -23.80 31.16
C MET A 332 3.77 -22.95 31.31
N ALA A 333 2.67 -23.29 30.62
CA ALA A 333 1.42 -22.55 30.74
C ALA A 333 0.89 -22.61 32.18
N LEU A 334 0.87 -23.81 32.78
CA LEU A 334 0.41 -24.00 34.15
C LEU A 334 1.31 -23.30 35.18
N ASP A 335 2.64 -23.43 35.04
CA ASP A 335 3.62 -22.79 35.92
C ASP A 335 3.50 -21.26 35.89
N ASN A 336 3.07 -20.68 34.76
CA ASN A 336 2.85 -19.24 34.57
C ASN A 336 1.40 -18.80 34.82
N LYS A 337 0.63 -19.56 35.61
CA LYS A 337 -0.73 -19.20 36.07
C LYS A 337 -1.77 -19.05 34.96
N ILE A 338 -1.64 -19.78 33.85
CA ILE A 338 -2.75 -19.96 32.90
C ILE A 338 -3.79 -20.87 33.56
N SER A 339 -5.05 -20.42 33.58
CA SER A 339 -6.12 -21.09 34.32
C SER A 339 -6.54 -22.41 33.68
N ASN A 340 -6.63 -22.44 32.34
CA ASN A 340 -7.01 -23.66 31.61
C ASN A 340 -6.10 -23.86 30.39
N TYR A 341 -5.61 -25.09 30.23
CA TYR A 341 -4.89 -25.54 29.03
C TYR A 341 -5.70 -26.64 28.35
N ILE A 342 -6.26 -26.34 27.17
CA ILE A 342 -7.24 -27.19 26.47
C ILE A 342 -6.59 -27.73 25.20
N VAL A 343 -6.58 -29.05 25.05
CA VAL A 343 -6.07 -29.72 23.85
C VAL A 343 -7.24 -30.37 23.12
N ILE A 344 -7.46 -29.96 21.87
CA ILE A 344 -8.52 -30.50 21.03
C ILE A 344 -7.90 -31.43 20.00
N ASN A 345 -8.36 -32.69 20.00
CA ASN A 345 -7.95 -33.66 18.99
C ASN A 345 -8.61 -33.33 17.64
N CYS A 346 -7.79 -32.90 16.70
CA CYS A 346 -8.17 -32.51 15.34
C CYS A 346 -7.46 -33.39 14.28
N SER A 347 -7.09 -34.63 14.66
CA SER A 347 -6.41 -35.59 13.78
C SER A 347 -7.12 -35.80 12.44
N LYS A 348 -8.46 -35.79 12.44
CA LYS A 348 -9.27 -35.78 11.22
C LYS A 348 -9.81 -34.37 10.96
N SER A 349 -9.48 -33.81 9.79
CA SER A 349 -10.00 -32.52 9.32
C SER A 349 -11.46 -32.64 8.83
N ASN A 350 -12.36 -33.06 9.73
CA ASN A 350 -13.77 -33.30 9.47
C ASN A 350 -14.61 -32.55 10.53
N MET A 351 -15.70 -31.92 10.09
CA MET A 351 -16.60 -31.14 10.95
C MET A 351 -17.20 -31.97 12.09
N GLU A 352 -17.81 -33.12 11.79
CA GLU A 352 -18.41 -34.01 12.79
C GLU A 352 -17.39 -34.52 13.81
N PHE A 353 -16.16 -34.81 13.36
CA PHE A 353 -15.09 -35.27 14.25
C PHE A 353 -14.67 -34.19 15.25
N ILE A 354 -14.37 -32.98 14.76
CA ILE A 354 -13.97 -31.86 15.62
C ILE A 354 -15.13 -31.47 16.55
N LYS A 355 -16.37 -31.43 16.05
CA LYS A 355 -17.57 -31.17 16.85
C LYS A 355 -17.67 -32.13 18.04
N THR A 356 -17.57 -33.44 17.79
CA THR A 356 -17.67 -34.46 18.85
C THR A 356 -16.56 -34.29 19.90
N ASN A 357 -15.32 -34.02 19.48
CA ASN A 357 -14.22 -33.79 20.42
C ASN A 357 -14.40 -32.52 21.25
N ILE A 358 -14.95 -31.45 20.67
CA ILE A 358 -15.25 -30.21 21.40
C ILE A 358 -16.35 -30.44 22.43
N LEU A 359 -17.45 -31.09 22.04
CA LEU A 359 -18.58 -31.36 22.93
C LEU A 359 -18.22 -32.30 24.08
N ASN A 360 -17.37 -33.30 23.81
CA ASN A 360 -16.91 -34.24 24.83
C ASN A 360 -15.84 -33.63 25.76
N HIS A 361 -15.27 -32.47 25.43
CA HIS A 361 -14.24 -31.83 26.24
C HIS A 361 -14.87 -31.10 27.44
N ASN A 362 -14.82 -31.76 28.60
CA ASN A 362 -15.45 -31.33 29.86
C ASN A 362 -15.16 -29.87 30.27
N ILE A 363 -13.93 -29.38 30.02
CA ILE A 363 -13.54 -28.00 30.37
C ILE A 363 -14.14 -26.97 29.41
N LEU A 364 -14.15 -27.23 28.10
CA LEU A 364 -14.55 -26.24 27.10
C LEU A 364 -16.08 -26.05 27.12
N ALA A 365 -16.82 -27.15 27.26
CA ALA A 365 -18.28 -27.15 27.37
C ALA A 365 -18.80 -26.45 28.64
N LYS A 366 -17.97 -26.34 29.69
CA LYS A 366 -18.32 -25.59 30.93
C LYS A 366 -18.00 -24.11 30.85
N LEU A 367 -16.97 -23.74 30.08
CA LEU A 367 -16.50 -22.36 29.99
C LEU A 367 -17.23 -21.55 28.94
N ILE A 368 -17.90 -22.21 27.99
CA ILE A 368 -18.45 -21.58 26.81
C ILE A 368 -19.84 -22.16 26.48
N ASP A 369 -20.79 -21.28 26.18
CA ASP A 369 -22.09 -21.68 25.64
C ASP A 369 -21.97 -22.12 24.18
N LEU A 370 -22.15 -23.42 23.95
CA LEU A 370 -22.05 -24.05 22.64
C LEU A 370 -23.39 -24.16 21.91
N GLU A 371 -24.52 -23.81 22.54
CA GLU A 371 -25.85 -23.90 21.92
C GLU A 371 -26.03 -22.85 20.82
N ILE A 372 -25.39 -21.70 20.99
CA ILE A 372 -25.41 -20.57 20.04
C ILE A 372 -24.60 -20.88 18.76
N VAL A 373 -23.75 -21.91 18.79
CA VAL A 373 -22.77 -22.18 17.72
C VAL A 373 -23.38 -22.95 16.55
N SER A 374 -23.32 -22.36 15.35
CA SER A 374 -23.58 -23.03 14.09
C SER A 374 -22.33 -23.75 13.57
N TRP A 375 -22.29 -25.07 13.75
CA TRP A 375 -21.19 -25.93 13.28
C TRP A 375 -21.01 -25.90 11.75
N ILE A 376 -22.12 -25.78 11.02
CA ILE A 376 -22.10 -25.64 9.55
C ILE A 376 -21.42 -24.33 9.17
N LYS A 377 -21.68 -23.25 9.91
CA LYS A 377 -21.02 -21.96 9.68
C LYS A 377 -19.51 -22.04 9.94
N CYS A 378 -19.09 -22.73 11.01
CA CYS A 378 -17.66 -22.98 11.27
C CYS A 378 -16.98 -23.72 10.11
N HIS A 379 -17.65 -24.74 9.58
CA HIS A 379 -17.13 -25.50 8.43
C HIS A 379 -17.03 -24.65 7.17
N ILE A 380 -18.05 -23.84 6.87
CA ILE A 380 -18.06 -22.92 5.73
C ILE A 380 -16.93 -21.91 5.84
N ASP A 381 -16.77 -21.26 7.00
CA ASP A 381 -15.73 -20.25 7.18
C ASP A 381 -14.32 -20.85 7.06
N ALA A 382 -14.13 -22.10 7.53
CA ALA A 382 -12.87 -22.82 7.39
C ALA A 382 -12.55 -23.23 5.95
N CYS A 383 -13.57 -23.56 5.15
CA CYS A 383 -13.44 -24.01 3.76
C CYS A 383 -13.81 -22.94 2.73
N LYS A 384 -13.99 -21.67 3.14
CA LYS A 384 -14.67 -20.63 2.35
C LYS A 384 -14.10 -20.45 0.93
N SER A 385 -12.78 -20.42 0.78
CA SER A 385 -12.12 -20.25 -0.52
C SER A 385 -12.47 -21.37 -1.51
N LEU A 386 -12.48 -22.62 -1.04
CA LEU A 386 -12.78 -23.79 -1.87
C LEU A 386 -14.29 -23.99 -2.09
N ILE A 387 -15.12 -23.76 -1.07
CA ILE A 387 -16.58 -23.88 -1.19
C ILE A 387 -17.11 -22.80 -2.15
N SER A 388 -16.68 -21.55 -2.02
CA SER A 388 -17.06 -20.48 -2.95
C SER A 388 -16.67 -20.84 -4.36
N THR A 389 -15.40 -21.22 -4.59
CA THR A 389 -14.91 -21.60 -5.93
C THR A 389 -15.76 -22.72 -6.55
N VAL A 390 -16.09 -23.77 -5.78
CA VAL A 390 -16.92 -24.87 -6.28
C VAL A 390 -18.36 -24.42 -6.56
N CYS A 391 -18.96 -23.62 -5.68
CA CYS A 391 -20.32 -23.10 -5.84
C CYS A 391 -20.42 -22.12 -7.02
N ASP A 392 -19.44 -21.24 -7.19
CA ASP A 392 -19.37 -20.26 -8.27
C ASP A 392 -19.21 -20.98 -9.62
N LEU A 393 -18.31 -21.96 -9.74
CA LEU A 393 -18.19 -22.79 -10.94
C LEU A 393 -19.48 -23.55 -11.25
N TRP A 394 -20.17 -24.03 -10.23
CA TRP A 394 -21.47 -24.69 -10.37
C TRP A 394 -22.54 -23.72 -10.87
N ASN A 395 -22.62 -22.52 -10.31
CA ASN A 395 -23.58 -21.49 -10.72
C ASN A 395 -23.30 -20.97 -12.13
N ASN A 396 -22.01 -20.91 -12.53
CA ASN A 396 -21.56 -20.56 -13.88
C ASN A 396 -21.72 -21.70 -14.92
N GLY A 397 -22.50 -22.73 -14.61
CA GLY A 397 -22.90 -23.75 -15.59
C GLY A 397 -22.02 -25.01 -15.66
N VAL A 398 -20.95 -25.11 -14.86
CA VAL A 398 -20.14 -26.34 -14.76
C VAL A 398 -20.85 -27.35 -13.85
N LYS A 399 -21.93 -27.96 -14.35
CA LYS A 399 -22.77 -28.92 -13.61
C LYS A 399 -22.25 -30.35 -13.59
N ASP A 400 -21.06 -30.58 -14.16
CA ASP A 400 -20.39 -31.88 -14.18
C ASP A 400 -19.30 -31.97 -13.09
N ILE A 401 -19.43 -32.97 -12.21
CA ILE A 401 -18.54 -33.20 -11.07
C ILE A 401 -17.13 -33.61 -11.52
N ASP A 402 -16.97 -34.32 -12.64
CA ASP A 402 -15.66 -34.69 -13.17
C ASP A 402 -14.91 -33.48 -13.69
N ILE A 403 -15.62 -32.58 -14.36
CA ILE A 403 -15.04 -31.32 -14.84
C ILE A 403 -14.64 -30.44 -13.65
N LEU A 404 -15.48 -30.37 -12.61
CA LEU A 404 -15.13 -29.69 -11.37
C LEU A 404 -13.92 -30.31 -10.67
N SER A 405 -13.83 -31.64 -10.64
CA SER A 405 -12.70 -32.36 -10.04
C SER A 405 -11.39 -32.01 -10.72
N LYS A 406 -11.37 -31.99 -12.06
CA LYS A 406 -10.19 -31.57 -12.84
C LYS A 406 -9.84 -30.09 -12.65
N LYS A 407 -10.84 -29.20 -12.62
CA LYS A 407 -10.63 -27.74 -12.48
C LYS A 407 -10.16 -27.34 -11.07
N THR A 408 -10.67 -27.99 -10.04
CA THR A 408 -10.40 -27.64 -8.64
C THR A 408 -9.34 -28.51 -7.99
N ASN A 409 -8.92 -29.59 -8.66
CA ASN A 409 -8.05 -30.63 -8.13
C ASN A 409 -8.58 -31.26 -6.81
N LEU A 410 -9.91 -31.31 -6.66
CA LEU A 410 -10.59 -31.88 -5.51
C LEU A 410 -11.19 -33.24 -5.86
N HIS A 411 -11.17 -34.17 -4.90
CA HIS A 411 -11.83 -35.46 -5.07
C HIS A 411 -13.37 -35.29 -5.20
N ARG A 412 -14.00 -36.15 -6.01
CA ARG A 412 -15.44 -36.09 -6.34
C ARG A 412 -16.33 -36.05 -5.10
N THR A 413 -15.98 -36.82 -4.06
CA THR A 413 -16.73 -36.86 -2.79
C THR A 413 -16.65 -35.54 -2.00
N THR A 414 -15.53 -34.83 -2.08
CA THR A 414 -15.36 -33.51 -1.46
C THR A 414 -16.18 -32.45 -2.18
N ILE A 415 -16.21 -32.49 -3.52
CA ILE A 415 -17.04 -31.61 -4.34
C ILE A 415 -18.52 -31.79 -4.02
N TYR A 416 -18.99 -33.04 -3.97
CA TYR A 416 -20.39 -33.34 -3.62
C TYR A 416 -20.76 -32.80 -2.24
N ARG A 417 -19.86 -32.97 -1.25
CA ARG A 417 -20.03 -32.43 0.10
C ARG A 417 -20.09 -30.90 0.08
N TYR A 418 -19.18 -30.22 -0.63
CA TYR A 418 -19.18 -28.76 -0.75
C TYR A 418 -20.42 -28.22 -1.44
N LEU A 419 -20.93 -28.87 -2.50
CA LEU A 419 -22.18 -28.50 -3.15
C LEU A 419 -23.39 -28.71 -2.23
N LYS A 420 -23.43 -29.80 -1.44
CA LYS A 420 -24.48 -30.03 -0.45
C LYS A 420 -24.48 -28.96 0.65
N ILE A 421 -23.29 -28.57 1.12
CA ILE A 421 -23.13 -27.49 2.11
C ILE A 421 -23.51 -26.15 1.50
N GLY A 422 -23.02 -25.86 0.29
CA GLY A 422 -23.35 -24.66 -0.47
C GLY A 422 -24.84 -24.49 -0.67
N HIS A 423 -25.56 -25.59 -0.98
CA HIS A 423 -27.00 -25.60 -1.09
C HIS A 423 -27.71 -25.27 0.23
N LYS A 424 -27.31 -25.92 1.33
CA LYS A 424 -27.84 -25.59 2.68
C LYS A 424 -27.57 -24.14 3.09
N ALA A 425 -26.47 -23.56 2.62
CA ALA A 425 -26.08 -22.19 2.89
C ALA A 425 -26.68 -21.17 1.89
N GLY A 426 -27.48 -21.61 0.91
CA GLY A 426 -28.04 -20.75 -0.14
C GLY A 426 -27.02 -20.23 -1.17
N LEU A 427 -25.82 -20.81 -1.22
CA LEU A 427 -24.74 -20.39 -2.14
C LEU A 427 -24.88 -21.00 -3.54
N CYS A 428 -25.57 -22.14 -3.67
CA CYS A 428 -25.81 -22.76 -4.97
C CYS A 428 -27.07 -23.64 -4.98
N GLU A 429 -27.66 -23.83 -6.15
CA GLU A 429 -28.76 -24.78 -6.31
C GLU A 429 -28.21 -26.15 -6.70
N HIS A 430 -28.08 -27.05 -5.72
CA HIS A 430 -27.68 -28.44 -5.95
C HIS A 430 -28.75 -29.38 -5.38
N LYS A 431 -29.46 -30.09 -6.26
CA LYS A 431 -30.36 -31.18 -5.86
C LYS A 431 -29.54 -32.33 -5.28
N SER A 432 -29.31 -32.32 -3.96
CA SER A 432 -28.90 -33.55 -3.30
C SER A 432 -30.06 -34.53 -3.45
N ARG A 433 -29.84 -35.70 -4.07
CA ARG A 433 -30.73 -36.83 -3.81
C ARG A 433 -30.69 -37.02 -2.29
N GLU A 434 -31.77 -36.72 -1.60
CA GLU A 434 -31.94 -37.15 -0.22
C GLU A 434 -32.04 -38.68 -0.27
N THR A 435 -30.90 -39.34 -0.06
CA THR A 435 -30.78 -40.79 -0.15
C THR A 435 -31.11 -41.48 1.17
N GLU A 436 -32.02 -40.92 1.97
CA GLU A 436 -32.65 -41.71 3.03
C GLU A 436 -33.73 -42.56 2.35
N ARG A 437 -33.29 -43.59 1.62
CA ARG A 437 -34.21 -44.57 1.06
C ARG A 437 -34.72 -45.40 2.22
N CYS A 438 -36.00 -45.28 2.52
CA CYS A 438 -36.67 -46.15 3.48
C CYS A 438 -36.44 -47.61 3.11
N VAL A 439 -36.28 -48.46 4.11
CA VAL A 439 -36.12 -49.90 3.94
C VAL A 439 -37.22 -50.63 4.68
N VAL A 440 -37.74 -51.67 4.04
CA VAL A 440 -38.78 -52.53 4.58
C VAL A 440 -38.13 -53.81 5.06
N GLN A 441 -38.41 -54.17 6.32
CA GLN A 441 -38.04 -55.43 6.92
C GLN A 441 -39.17 -56.43 6.69
N ILE A 442 -38.84 -57.59 6.10
CA ILE A 442 -39.80 -58.60 5.68
C ILE A 442 -39.40 -59.95 6.30
N HIS A 443 -40.36 -60.67 6.86
CA HIS A 443 -40.16 -62.05 7.28
C HIS A 443 -39.88 -62.98 6.09
N LEU A 444 -39.37 -64.18 6.39
CA LEU A 444 -39.11 -65.20 5.37
C LEU A 444 -40.40 -65.75 4.72
N ASP A 445 -41.55 -65.60 5.40
CA ASP A 445 -42.89 -65.92 4.90
C ASP A 445 -43.52 -64.79 4.07
N SER A 446 -42.76 -63.73 3.78
CA SER A 446 -43.16 -62.54 3.01
C SER A 446 -44.16 -61.59 3.69
N SER A 447 -44.42 -61.76 5.00
CA SER A 447 -45.14 -60.74 5.79
C SER A 447 -44.24 -59.54 6.13
N VAL A 448 -44.79 -58.33 6.10
CA VAL A 448 -44.06 -57.10 6.48
C VAL A 448 -44.00 -57.01 7.99
N LEU A 449 -42.79 -56.81 8.52
CA LEU A 449 -42.57 -56.54 9.93
C LEU A 449 -42.66 -55.05 10.22
N GLU A 450 -41.80 -54.28 9.57
CA GLU A 450 -41.55 -52.90 9.97
C GLU A 450 -40.91 -52.10 8.83
N GLU A 451 -41.27 -50.82 8.76
CA GLU A 451 -40.67 -49.86 7.83
C GLU A 451 -39.72 -48.93 8.58
N HIS A 452 -38.47 -48.87 8.11
CA HIS A 452 -37.42 -48.07 8.71
C HIS A 452 -37.11 -46.87 7.80
N LYS A 453 -36.98 -45.69 8.41
CA LYS A 453 -36.67 -44.44 7.69
C LYS A 453 -35.34 -44.50 6.91
N SER A 454 -34.40 -45.32 7.37
CA SER A 454 -33.11 -45.55 6.72
C SER A 454 -32.50 -46.91 7.10
N ILE A 455 -31.48 -47.34 6.37
CA ILE A 455 -30.66 -48.52 6.72
C ILE A 455 -29.99 -48.32 8.10
N GLN A 456 -29.60 -47.10 8.44
CA GLN A 456 -28.94 -46.79 9.70
C GLN A 456 -29.89 -46.94 10.89
N THR A 457 -31.13 -46.45 10.77
CA THR A 457 -32.17 -46.67 11.79
C THR A 457 -32.53 -48.15 11.91
N ALA A 458 -32.63 -48.86 10.79
CA ALA A 458 -32.87 -50.30 10.79
C ALA A 458 -31.75 -51.07 11.52
N ALA A 459 -30.49 -50.74 11.23
CA ALA A 459 -29.33 -51.36 11.87
C ALA A 459 -29.29 -51.12 13.38
N LEU A 460 -29.66 -49.90 13.82
CA LEU A 460 -29.69 -49.55 15.23
C LEU A 460 -30.79 -50.31 15.99
N LEU A 461 -32.00 -50.39 15.42
CA LEU A 461 -33.15 -51.03 16.07
C LEU A 461 -33.07 -52.55 16.05
N THR A 462 -32.58 -53.15 14.96
CA THR A 462 -32.51 -54.60 14.80
C THR A 462 -31.20 -55.22 15.28
N GLY A 463 -30.18 -54.40 15.57
CA GLY A 463 -28.82 -54.87 15.88
C GLY A 463 -28.09 -55.51 14.70
N VAL A 464 -28.67 -55.49 13.49
CA VAL A 464 -28.06 -56.05 12.28
C VAL A 464 -27.10 -55.05 11.66
N HIS A 465 -25.93 -55.51 11.24
CA HIS A 465 -24.93 -54.63 10.65
C HIS A 465 -25.46 -53.94 9.36
N ALA A 466 -25.37 -52.61 9.30
CA ALA A 466 -25.92 -51.78 8.22
C ALA A 466 -25.45 -52.22 6.82
N GLN A 467 -24.21 -52.69 6.68
CA GLN A 467 -23.68 -53.18 5.40
C GLN A 467 -24.39 -54.46 4.94
N SER A 468 -24.77 -55.34 5.87
CA SER A 468 -25.49 -56.58 5.57
C SER A 468 -26.91 -56.28 5.10
N ILE A 469 -27.60 -55.35 5.77
CA ILE A 469 -28.92 -54.84 5.33
C ILE A 469 -28.81 -54.25 3.92
N CYS A 470 -27.80 -53.41 3.66
CA CYS A 470 -27.57 -52.81 2.34
C CYS A 470 -27.32 -53.85 1.24
N ASN A 471 -26.55 -54.91 1.55
CA ASN A 471 -26.29 -56.00 0.63
C ASN A 471 -27.54 -56.84 0.35
N ALA A 472 -28.38 -57.06 1.38
CA ALA A 472 -29.67 -57.72 1.24
C ALA A 472 -30.62 -56.92 0.34
N CYS A 473 -30.78 -55.60 0.57
CA CYS A 473 -31.60 -54.74 -0.28
C CYS A 473 -31.13 -54.68 -1.75
N ARG A 474 -29.83 -54.92 -2.01
CA ARG A 474 -29.24 -54.95 -3.36
C ARG A 474 -29.25 -56.33 -4.01
N GLY A 475 -29.81 -57.35 -3.34
CA GLY A 475 -29.82 -58.73 -3.82
C GLY A 475 -28.46 -59.43 -3.81
N LYS A 476 -27.43 -58.80 -3.20
CA LYS A 476 -26.10 -59.43 -3.04
C LYS A 476 -26.09 -60.49 -1.94
N GLN A 477 -27.04 -60.39 -1.01
CA GLN A 477 -27.30 -61.38 0.04
C GLN A 477 -28.80 -61.68 0.07
N LYS A 478 -29.17 -62.93 0.38
CA LYS A 478 -30.59 -63.33 0.43
C LYS A 478 -31.30 -62.76 1.66
N THR A 479 -30.59 -62.69 2.78
CA THR A 479 -31.11 -62.25 4.09
C THR A 479 -30.03 -61.51 4.86
N ALA A 480 -30.45 -60.70 5.84
CA ALA A 480 -29.56 -60.12 6.85
C ALA A 480 -30.24 -60.18 8.22
N GLY A 481 -29.57 -60.79 9.20
CA GLY A 481 -30.12 -60.97 10.55
C GLY A 481 -31.38 -61.84 10.62
N GLY A 482 -31.58 -62.76 9.66
CA GLY A 482 -32.77 -63.62 9.60
C GLY A 482 -33.96 -63.01 8.82
N TYR A 483 -33.84 -61.76 8.36
CA TYR A 483 -34.90 -61.05 7.64
C TYR A 483 -34.53 -60.80 6.17
N LYS A 484 -35.54 -60.67 5.32
CA LYS A 484 -35.41 -60.14 3.96
C LYS A 484 -35.56 -58.63 4.01
N TRP A 485 -34.73 -57.93 3.24
CA TRP A 485 -34.69 -56.47 3.23
C TRP A 485 -34.87 -55.96 1.81
N MET A 486 -35.72 -54.95 1.65
CA MET A 486 -35.95 -54.28 0.37
C MET A 486 -36.00 -52.76 0.57
N TYR A 487 -35.60 -51.99 -0.44
CA TYR A 487 -35.92 -50.57 -0.43
C TYR A 487 -37.42 -50.40 -0.62
N LYS A 488 -38.02 -49.42 0.06
CA LYS A 488 -39.47 -49.18 0.03
C LYS A 488 -40.00 -49.03 -1.40
N GLU A 489 -39.31 -48.26 -2.25
CA GLU A 489 -39.64 -48.11 -3.67
C GLU A 489 -39.68 -49.43 -4.45
N ASP A 490 -38.78 -50.37 -4.10
CA ASP A 490 -38.68 -51.67 -4.77
C ASP A 490 -39.72 -52.66 -4.21
N TYR A 491 -40.04 -52.53 -2.92
CA TYR A 491 -41.12 -53.26 -2.26
C TYR A 491 -42.51 -52.83 -2.79
N ASP A 492 -42.76 -51.53 -2.94
CA ASP A 492 -44.03 -51.02 -3.45
C ASP A 492 -44.27 -51.49 -4.89
N LYS A 493 -43.21 -51.56 -5.73
CA LYS A 493 -43.28 -52.17 -7.06
C LYS A 493 -43.53 -53.67 -7.03
N TYR A 494 -42.96 -54.37 -6.05
CA TYR A 494 -43.17 -55.81 -5.86
C TYR A 494 -44.62 -56.11 -5.52
N ILE A 495 -45.22 -55.35 -4.60
CA ILE A 495 -46.65 -55.46 -4.25
C ILE A 495 -47.55 -55.07 -5.43
N ALA A 496 -47.22 -53.99 -6.15
CA ALA A 496 -48.00 -53.57 -7.32
C ALA A 496 -48.00 -54.59 -8.47
N LYS A 497 -46.93 -55.40 -8.59
CA LYS A 497 -46.90 -56.55 -9.52
C LYS A 497 -47.71 -57.73 -9.01
N ALA A 498 -47.56 -58.09 -7.73
CA ALA A 498 -48.29 -59.18 -7.10
C ALA A 498 -49.81 -58.94 -6.97
N SER A 499 -50.27 -57.69 -7.13
CA SER A 499 -51.70 -57.32 -7.13
C SER A 499 -52.33 -57.30 -8.53
N ASN A 500 -51.51 -57.45 -9.59
CA ASN A 500 -51.92 -57.47 -10.99
C ASN A 500 -51.75 -58.86 -11.64
N GLU A 501 -51.28 -59.84 -10.87
CA GLU A 501 -51.25 -61.28 -11.18
C GLU A 501 -52.32 -61.96 -10.32
#